data_AF-A0AAV2TI53-F1
#
_entry.id   AF-A0AAV2TI53-F1
#
_cell.length_a   1.000
_cell.length_b   1.000
_cell.length_c   1.000
_cell.angle_alpha   90.00
_cell.angle_beta   90.00
_cell.angle_gamma   90.00
#
_symmetry.space_group_name_H-M   'P 1'
#
loop_
_entity.id
_entity.type
_entity.pdbx_description
1 polymer ?
#
loop_
_entity_poly.entity_id
_entity_poly.type
_entity_poly.pdbx_seq_one_letter_code
_entity_poly.pdbx_strand_id
1 'polypeptide(L)'
;MSELEKLVDEIGLEVGRLAQHMNQEKANISELQQKMSSLVRETENKKNEKNELEQEIRRLERDYFREVDHCRQIGDAKDRLLRESQCLERALEDIKKSNEKMREERSSFIAECKGKLKTYDEYISANEKLKAFVEVWLSKDPSNFQLISLPEMIRETARKLSGYYETPLEATLESALQQVHADVRFSGAVDSDNSATATDSPLPAQDAGAVSGVEDNMETEAATSDVLLDSQYVEASRLRMSALDVSMLSSVSKSDAVTGKKTEGEDTMNQGDTGIC
;
A
#
# COMPACT_ATOMS: atom_id res chain seq x y z
N MET A 1 58.53 117.01 25.61
CA MET A 1 58.68 115.91 26.59
C MET A 1 58.58 116.40 28.03
N SER A 2 57.45 117.02 28.36
CA SER A 2 56.86 117.11 29.68
C SER A 2 56.49 115.72 30.22
N GLU A 3 56.17 115.63 31.50
CA GLU A 3 55.69 114.39 32.12
C GLU A 3 54.31 113.97 31.59
N LEU A 4 53.48 114.95 31.21
CA LEU A 4 52.17 114.73 30.60
C LEU A 4 52.27 114.02 29.23
N GLU A 5 53.23 114.40 28.39
CA GLU A 5 53.46 113.73 27.10
C GLU A 5 53.83 112.24 27.30
N LYS A 6 54.73 111.94 28.25
CA LYS A 6 55.09 110.55 28.58
C LYS A 6 53.90 109.72 29.07
N LEU A 7 53.05 110.31 29.91
CA LEU A 7 51.86 109.65 30.44
C LEU A 7 50.82 109.38 29.33
N VAL A 8 50.68 110.29 28.37
CA VAL A 8 49.82 110.10 27.18
C VAL A 8 50.36 108.99 26.28
N ASP A 9 51.68 108.94 26.05
CA ASP A 9 52.32 107.85 25.28
C ASP A 9 52.15 106.49 25.97
N GLU A 10 52.35 106.42 27.30
CA GLU A 10 52.20 105.19 28.10
C GLU A 10 50.75 104.69 28.14
N ILE A 11 49.77 105.59 28.33
CA ILE A 11 48.34 105.26 28.23
C ILE A 11 47.98 104.79 26.81
N GLY A 12 48.53 105.42 25.77
CA GLY A 12 48.32 105.01 24.38
C GLY A 12 48.83 103.59 24.10
N LEU A 13 50.00 103.24 24.63
CA LEU A 13 50.58 101.89 24.55
C LEU A 13 49.78 100.86 25.34
N GLU A 14 49.30 101.19 26.53
CA GLU A 14 48.46 100.31 27.36
C GLU A 14 47.09 100.05 26.68
N VAL A 15 46.43 101.10 26.18
CA VAL A 15 45.17 100.98 25.42
C VAL A 15 45.36 100.17 24.14
N GLY A 16 46.47 100.36 23.42
CA GLY A 16 46.83 99.56 22.25
C GLY A 16 47.00 98.07 22.58
N ARG A 17 47.72 97.76 23.67
CA ARG A 17 47.91 96.39 24.18
C ARG A 17 46.58 95.75 24.59
N LEU A 18 45.73 96.48 25.30
CA LEU A 18 44.42 96.03 25.74
C LEU A 18 43.49 95.75 24.55
N ALA A 19 43.51 96.60 23.53
CA ALA A 19 42.76 96.40 22.29
C ALA A 19 43.25 95.18 21.49
N GLN A 20 44.57 94.95 21.44
CA GLN A 20 45.13 93.73 20.83
C GLN A 20 44.70 92.47 21.60
N HIS A 21 44.78 92.49 22.93
CA HIS A 21 44.33 91.38 23.78
C HIS A 21 42.83 91.09 23.62
N MET A 22 41.99 92.13 23.60
CA MET A 22 40.55 92.01 23.37
C MET A 22 40.24 91.40 21.98
N ASN A 23 40.98 91.77 20.94
CA ASN A 23 40.83 91.19 19.61
C ASN A 23 41.27 89.72 19.55
N GLN A 24 42.35 89.35 20.25
CA GLN A 24 42.79 87.96 20.37
C GLN A 24 41.75 87.11 21.11
N GLU A 25 41.24 87.59 22.25
CA GLU A 25 40.19 86.88 23.01
C GLU A 25 38.90 86.74 22.20
N LYS A 26 38.51 87.75 21.43
CA LYS A 26 37.37 87.65 20.50
C LYS A 26 37.58 86.58 19.42
N ALA A 27 38.80 86.41 18.91
CA ALA A 27 39.14 85.33 17.99
C ALA A 27 39.10 83.96 18.67
N ASN A 28 39.70 83.84 19.86
CA ASN A 28 39.70 82.62 20.69
C ASN A 28 38.26 82.15 21.00
N ILE A 29 37.38 83.07 21.42
CA ILE A 29 35.96 82.79 21.68
C ILE A 29 35.24 82.32 20.41
N SER A 30 35.53 82.93 19.25
CA SER A 30 34.91 82.54 17.97
C SER A 30 35.32 81.12 17.55
N GLU A 31 36.59 80.76 17.72
CA GLU A 31 37.09 79.40 17.44
C GLU A 31 36.48 78.37 18.40
N LEU A 32 36.36 78.69 19.69
CA LEU A 32 35.71 77.83 20.68
C LEU A 32 34.21 77.62 20.39
N GLN A 33 33.50 78.66 19.95
CA GLN A 33 32.10 78.55 19.51
C GLN A 33 31.97 77.65 18.26
N GLN A 34 32.90 77.73 17.31
CA GLN A 34 32.93 76.83 16.15
C GLN A 34 33.21 75.38 16.55
N LYS A 35 34.19 75.14 17.43
CA LYS A 35 34.51 73.80 17.97
C LYS A 35 33.31 73.19 18.71
N MET A 36 32.67 73.95 19.60
CA MET A 36 31.47 73.54 20.32
C MET A 36 30.33 73.17 19.36
N SER A 37 30.09 74.00 18.35
CA SER A 37 29.07 73.76 17.31
C SER A 37 29.34 72.48 16.49
N SER A 38 30.62 72.14 16.26
CA SER A 38 30.99 70.90 15.58
C SER A 38 30.80 69.67 16.47
N LEU A 39 31.21 69.74 17.74
CA LEU A 39 31.04 68.66 18.71
C LEU A 39 29.56 68.34 18.98
N VAL A 40 28.69 69.34 19.03
CA VAL A 40 27.23 69.14 19.15
C VAL A 40 26.69 68.37 17.94
N ARG A 41 27.09 68.73 16.71
CA ARG A 41 26.69 68.02 15.49
C ARG A 41 27.20 66.58 15.46
N GLU A 42 28.46 66.37 15.82
CA GLU A 42 29.08 65.03 15.88
C GLU A 42 28.40 64.14 16.94
N THR A 43 28.00 64.72 18.08
CA THR A 43 27.27 64.01 19.13
C THR A 43 25.89 63.57 18.67
N GLU A 44 25.15 64.44 17.96
CA GLU A 44 23.83 64.09 17.42
C GLU A 44 23.92 63.06 16.29
N ASN A 45 24.92 63.14 15.42
CA ASN A 45 25.20 62.11 14.41
C ASN A 45 25.44 60.74 15.06
N LYS A 46 26.37 60.66 16.03
CA LYS A 46 26.67 59.42 16.77
C LYS A 46 25.47 58.86 17.53
N LYS A 47 24.57 59.72 18.00
CA LYS A 47 23.30 59.35 18.63
C LYS A 47 22.32 58.74 17.62
N ASN A 48 22.27 59.25 16.39
CA ASN A 48 21.45 58.67 15.32
C ASN A 48 22.02 57.33 14.82
N GLU A 49 23.32 57.26 14.54
CA GLU A 49 24.04 56.01 14.20
C GLU A 49 23.80 54.92 15.26
N LYS A 50 23.89 55.29 16.56
CA LYS A 50 23.55 54.40 17.67
C LYS A 50 22.08 53.93 17.61
N ASN A 51 21.13 54.84 17.39
CA ASN A 51 19.71 54.49 17.33
C ASN A 51 19.38 53.56 16.16
N GLU A 52 20.09 53.67 15.03
CA GLU A 52 19.98 52.78 13.88
C GLU A 52 20.55 51.39 14.20
N LEU A 53 21.75 51.32 14.79
CA LEU A 53 22.37 50.06 15.24
C LEU A 53 21.51 49.34 16.30
N GLU A 54 20.93 50.06 17.27
CA GLU A 54 20.02 49.46 18.25
C GLU A 54 18.70 48.95 17.63
N GLN A 55 18.27 49.51 16.49
CA GLN A 55 17.09 49.00 15.76
C GLN A 55 17.44 47.77 14.94
N GLU A 56 18.60 47.75 14.29
CA GLU A 56 19.08 46.62 13.50
C GLU A 56 19.41 45.41 14.38
N ILE A 57 20.04 45.59 15.54
CA ILE A 57 20.22 44.52 16.54
C ILE A 57 18.86 43.92 16.93
N ARG A 58 17.88 44.76 17.29
CA ARG A 58 16.51 44.32 17.62
C ARG A 58 15.75 43.74 16.43
N ARG A 59 16.22 43.89 15.19
CA ARG A 59 15.69 43.19 14.01
C ARG A 59 16.34 41.82 13.87
N LEU A 60 17.67 41.77 13.87
CA LEU A 60 18.47 40.54 13.77
C LEU A 60 18.14 39.54 14.90
N GLU A 61 17.91 40.01 16.13
CA GLU A 61 17.45 39.15 17.24
C GLU A 61 16.11 38.48 16.90
N ARG A 62 15.10 39.25 16.46
CA ARG A 62 13.76 38.73 16.12
C ARG A 62 13.80 37.77 14.93
N ASP A 63 14.60 38.08 13.92
CA ASP A 63 14.74 37.25 12.73
C ASP A 63 15.50 35.94 13.05
N TYR A 64 16.58 36.01 13.86
CA TYR A 64 17.35 34.84 14.29
C TYR A 64 16.53 33.88 15.18
N PHE A 65 15.83 34.37 16.20
CA PHE A 65 15.01 33.51 17.05
C PHE A 65 13.86 32.84 16.27
N ARG A 66 13.26 33.56 15.30
CA ARG A 66 12.26 32.99 14.39
C ARG A 66 12.83 31.86 13.53
N GLU A 67 14.04 32.02 13.00
CA GLU A 67 14.67 31.00 12.17
C GLU A 67 15.01 29.74 12.98
N VAL A 68 15.46 29.89 14.23
CA VAL A 68 15.67 28.76 15.16
C VAL A 68 14.37 27.98 15.41
N ASP A 69 13.27 28.67 15.67
CA ASP A 69 11.95 28.03 15.84
C ASP A 69 11.46 27.37 14.55
N HIS A 70 11.72 27.95 13.37
CA HIS A 70 11.34 27.38 12.08
C HIS A 70 12.16 26.12 11.76
N CYS A 71 13.48 26.17 11.94
CA CYS A 71 14.38 25.02 11.83
C CYS A 71 13.94 23.86 12.74
N ARG A 72 13.52 24.16 13.98
CA ARG A 72 12.98 23.17 14.90
C ARG A 72 11.67 22.55 14.39
N GLN A 73 10.73 23.37 13.91
CA GLN A 73 9.45 22.90 13.36
C GLN A 73 9.65 22.00 12.13
N ILE A 74 10.63 22.32 11.28
CA ILE A 74 11.04 21.49 10.14
C ILE A 74 11.63 20.14 10.62
N GLY A 75 12.46 20.14 11.67
CA GLY A 75 12.95 18.93 12.32
C GLY A 75 11.81 18.04 12.84
N ASP A 76 10.92 18.60 13.65
CA ASP A 76 9.75 17.90 14.19
C ASP A 76 8.84 17.35 13.08
N ALA A 77 8.72 18.06 11.95
CA ALA A 77 7.93 17.64 10.80
C ALA A 77 8.59 16.49 10.02
N LYS A 78 9.89 16.59 9.75
CA LYS A 78 10.71 15.53 9.15
C LYS A 78 10.62 14.24 9.97
N ASP A 79 10.74 14.34 11.29
CA ASP A 79 10.71 13.18 12.18
C ASP A 79 9.30 12.58 12.33
N ARG A 80 8.22 13.35 12.09
CA ARG A 80 6.86 12.80 11.89
C ARG A 80 6.78 12.01 10.57
N LEU A 81 7.17 12.64 9.46
CA LEU A 81 7.06 12.07 8.11
C LEU A 81 7.90 10.78 7.97
N LEU A 82 9.09 10.72 8.59
CA LEU A 82 9.91 9.50 8.65
C LEU A 82 9.20 8.34 9.37
N ARG A 83 8.51 8.60 10.48
CA ARG A 83 7.72 7.57 11.20
C ARG A 83 6.50 7.14 10.40
N GLU A 84 5.85 8.05 9.69
CA GLU A 84 4.72 7.76 8.80
C GLU A 84 5.17 6.88 7.62
N SER A 85 6.29 7.19 6.97
CA SER A 85 6.91 6.34 5.93
C SER A 85 7.17 4.92 6.46
N GLN A 86 7.83 4.81 7.62
CA GLN A 86 8.10 3.52 8.26
C GLN A 86 6.83 2.74 8.65
N CYS A 87 5.71 3.42 8.92
CA CYS A 87 4.41 2.76 9.14
C CYS A 87 3.80 2.26 7.82
N LEU A 88 3.84 3.07 6.77
CA LEU A 88 3.34 2.72 5.44
C LEU A 88 4.14 1.58 4.81
N GLU A 89 5.47 1.58 4.95
CA GLU A 89 6.37 0.51 4.49
C GLU A 89 6.02 -0.84 5.14
N ARG A 90 5.78 -0.85 6.47
CA ARG A 90 5.33 -2.05 7.20
C ARG A 90 3.95 -2.53 6.74
N ALA A 91 2.98 -1.63 6.66
CA ALA A 91 1.63 -1.97 6.19
C ALA A 91 1.63 -2.52 4.75
N LEU A 92 2.47 -1.96 3.88
CA LEU A 92 2.65 -2.41 2.50
C LEU A 92 3.26 -3.83 2.44
N GLU A 93 4.21 -4.15 3.32
CA GLU A 93 4.80 -5.51 3.39
C GLU A 93 3.82 -6.54 3.98
N ASP A 94 3.06 -6.18 5.02
CA ASP A 94 1.97 -7.00 5.55
C ASP A 94 0.90 -7.28 4.47
N ILE A 95 0.54 -6.27 3.67
CA ILE A 95 -0.38 -6.41 2.53
C ILE A 95 0.20 -7.35 1.46
N LYS A 96 1.49 -7.26 1.09
CA LYS A 96 2.12 -8.22 0.16
C LYS A 96 2.04 -9.64 0.69
N LYS A 97 2.46 -9.84 1.95
CA LYS A 97 2.50 -11.16 2.61
C LYS A 97 1.11 -11.79 2.70
N SER A 98 0.09 -10.98 3.03
CA SER A 98 -1.31 -11.42 3.02
C SER A 98 -1.79 -11.80 1.60
N ASN A 99 -1.40 -11.04 0.57
CA ASN A 99 -1.78 -11.32 -0.82
C ASN A 99 -1.02 -12.51 -1.45
N GLU A 100 0.19 -12.84 -0.98
CA GLU A 100 0.87 -14.08 -1.35
C GLU A 100 0.18 -15.28 -0.70
N LYS A 101 -0.01 -15.25 0.64
CA LYS A 101 -0.72 -16.29 1.37
C LYS A 101 -2.10 -16.60 0.75
N MET A 102 -2.89 -15.57 0.43
CA MET A 102 -4.20 -15.75 -0.22
C MET A 102 -4.10 -16.35 -1.63
N ARG A 103 -3.01 -16.10 -2.38
CA ARG A 103 -2.75 -16.75 -3.67
C ARG A 103 -2.35 -18.21 -3.49
N GLU A 104 -1.55 -18.54 -2.48
CA GLU A 104 -1.18 -19.91 -2.11
C GLU A 104 -2.42 -20.73 -1.70
N GLU A 105 -3.21 -20.23 -0.73
CA GLU A 105 -4.44 -20.87 -0.25
C GLU A 105 -5.44 -21.11 -1.38
N ARG A 106 -5.69 -20.09 -2.23
CA ARG A 106 -6.56 -20.20 -3.42
C ARG A 106 -6.04 -21.24 -4.41
N SER A 107 -4.72 -21.31 -4.62
CA SER A 107 -4.11 -22.26 -5.57
C SER A 107 -4.18 -23.69 -5.04
N SER A 108 -3.97 -23.89 -3.74
CA SER A 108 -4.15 -25.16 -3.04
C SER A 108 -5.59 -25.65 -3.13
N PHE A 109 -6.57 -24.78 -2.84
CA PHE A 109 -7.99 -25.12 -2.96
C PHE A 109 -8.39 -25.49 -4.39
N ILE A 110 -7.92 -24.74 -5.40
CA ILE A 110 -8.15 -25.08 -6.82
C ILE A 110 -7.52 -26.43 -7.18
N ALA A 111 -6.34 -26.77 -6.64
CA ALA A 111 -5.71 -28.06 -6.85
C ALA A 111 -6.52 -29.20 -6.20
N GLU A 112 -7.04 -29.01 -4.99
CA GLU A 112 -7.91 -29.96 -4.30
C GLU A 112 -9.22 -30.20 -5.07
N CYS A 113 -9.88 -29.14 -5.54
CA CYS A 113 -11.09 -29.24 -6.36
C CYS A 113 -10.83 -29.99 -7.67
N LYS A 114 -9.71 -29.73 -8.35
CA LYS A 114 -9.29 -30.48 -9.56
C LYS A 114 -9.01 -31.95 -9.26
N GLY A 115 -8.41 -32.25 -8.10
CA GLY A 115 -8.21 -33.62 -7.61
C GLY A 115 -9.54 -34.35 -7.44
N LYS A 116 -10.48 -33.75 -6.69
CA LYS A 116 -11.83 -34.31 -6.47
C LYS A 116 -12.60 -34.52 -7.77
N LEU A 117 -12.55 -33.56 -8.70
CA LEU A 117 -13.20 -33.68 -10.01
C LEU A 117 -12.66 -34.88 -10.80
N LYS A 118 -11.33 -35.03 -10.88
CA LYS A 118 -10.69 -36.18 -11.53
C LYS A 118 -11.10 -37.52 -10.88
N THR A 119 -11.23 -37.57 -9.56
CA THR A 119 -11.73 -38.77 -8.86
C THR A 119 -13.19 -39.07 -9.24
N TYR A 120 -14.04 -38.05 -9.40
CA TYR A 120 -15.41 -38.23 -9.88
C TYR A 120 -15.46 -38.70 -11.35
N ASP A 121 -14.61 -38.17 -12.23
CA ASP A 121 -14.49 -38.65 -13.61
C ASP A 121 -14.10 -40.15 -13.67
N GLU A 122 -13.18 -40.58 -12.78
CA GLU A 122 -12.79 -41.98 -12.63
C GLU A 122 -13.94 -42.87 -12.12
N TYR A 123 -14.74 -42.38 -11.17
CA TYR A 123 -15.96 -43.08 -10.71
C TYR A 123 -17.08 -43.12 -11.76
N ILE A 124 -17.25 -42.05 -12.56
CA ILE A 124 -18.20 -42.05 -13.69
C ILE A 124 -17.79 -43.11 -14.71
N SER A 125 -16.52 -43.13 -15.11
CA SER A 125 -16.02 -44.14 -16.05
C SER A 125 -16.04 -45.57 -15.47
N ALA A 126 -15.97 -45.74 -14.16
CA ALA A 126 -16.18 -47.05 -13.51
C ALA A 126 -17.66 -47.47 -13.55
N ASN A 127 -18.59 -46.56 -13.23
CA ASN A 127 -20.03 -46.79 -13.32
C ASN A 127 -20.49 -47.10 -14.75
N GLU A 128 -19.94 -46.43 -15.77
CA GLU A 128 -20.22 -46.72 -17.19
C GLU A 128 -19.87 -48.17 -17.56
N LYS A 129 -18.71 -48.68 -17.08
CA LYS A 129 -18.29 -50.06 -17.31
C LYS A 129 -19.22 -51.06 -16.61
N LEU A 130 -19.63 -50.76 -15.37
CA LEU A 130 -20.58 -51.59 -14.62
C LEU A 130 -21.95 -51.62 -15.31
N LYS A 131 -22.46 -50.46 -15.76
CA LYS A 131 -23.71 -50.34 -16.52
C LYS A 131 -23.65 -51.10 -17.85
N ALA A 132 -22.58 -50.92 -18.63
CA ALA A 132 -22.38 -51.63 -19.90
C ALA A 132 -22.26 -53.15 -19.72
N PHE A 133 -21.77 -53.63 -18.56
CA PHE A 133 -21.83 -55.04 -18.19
C PHE A 133 -23.25 -55.53 -17.87
N VAL A 134 -24.07 -54.72 -17.18
CA VAL A 134 -25.47 -55.07 -16.89
C VAL A 134 -26.33 -55.06 -18.15
N GLU A 135 -26.17 -54.08 -19.04
CA GLU A 135 -26.79 -54.07 -20.37
C GLU A 135 -26.27 -55.25 -21.23
N VAL A 136 -24.95 -55.48 -21.16
CA VAL A 136 -24.24 -56.71 -21.52
C VAL A 136 -25.07 -57.97 -21.22
N TRP A 137 -25.33 -58.12 -19.92
CA TRP A 137 -25.97 -59.27 -19.30
C TRP A 137 -27.43 -59.45 -19.70
N LEU A 138 -28.26 -58.41 -19.48
CA LEU A 138 -29.69 -58.43 -19.75
C LEU A 138 -30.01 -58.69 -21.23
N SER A 139 -29.15 -58.25 -22.15
CA SER A 139 -29.33 -58.52 -23.59
C SER A 139 -29.17 -60.01 -23.98
N LYS A 140 -28.55 -60.83 -23.12
CA LYS A 140 -28.27 -62.26 -23.35
C LYS A 140 -29.18 -63.21 -22.57
N ASP A 141 -30.05 -62.67 -21.74
CA ASP A 141 -30.98 -63.44 -20.89
C ASP A 141 -31.85 -64.48 -21.65
N PRO A 142 -32.25 -64.27 -22.93
CA PRO A 142 -32.95 -65.31 -23.71
C PRO A 142 -32.16 -66.60 -24.00
N SER A 143 -30.89 -66.72 -23.57
CA SER A 143 -29.94 -67.75 -24.03
C SER A 143 -29.32 -68.64 -22.93
N ASN A 144 -30.00 -68.82 -21.80
CA ASN A 144 -29.54 -69.65 -20.66
C ASN A 144 -28.18 -69.24 -20.06
N PHE A 145 -27.79 -67.96 -20.23
CA PHE A 145 -26.63 -67.42 -19.52
C PHE A 145 -27.00 -67.20 -18.04
N GLN A 146 -26.70 -68.18 -17.19
CA GLN A 146 -26.66 -67.99 -15.73
C GLN A 146 -25.26 -67.52 -15.32
N LEU A 147 -25.17 -66.46 -14.51
CA LEU A 147 -23.87 -65.95 -14.04
C LEU A 147 -23.37 -66.83 -12.90
N ILE A 148 -22.45 -67.75 -13.17
CA ILE A 148 -21.92 -68.64 -12.12
C ILE A 148 -21.04 -67.86 -11.12
N SER A 149 -20.40 -66.78 -11.56
CA SER A 149 -19.57 -65.89 -10.71
C SER A 149 -19.36 -64.52 -11.38
N LEU A 150 -19.23 -63.45 -10.60
CA LEU A 150 -18.88 -62.12 -11.14
C LEU A 150 -17.47 -62.13 -11.77
N PRO A 151 -17.29 -61.59 -13.00
CA PRO A 151 -15.98 -61.45 -13.62
C PRO A 151 -15.07 -60.54 -12.80
N GLU A 152 -13.76 -60.80 -12.79
CA GLU A 152 -12.77 -60.06 -11.99
C GLU A 152 -12.82 -58.55 -12.25
N MET A 153 -13.00 -58.14 -13.51
CA MET A 153 -13.13 -56.73 -13.90
C MET A 153 -14.34 -56.05 -13.22
N ILE A 154 -15.42 -56.77 -12.99
CA ILE A 154 -16.64 -56.24 -12.35
C ILE A 154 -16.46 -56.15 -10.84
N ARG A 155 -15.86 -57.18 -10.22
CA ARG A 155 -15.50 -57.16 -8.80
C ARG A 155 -14.53 -56.03 -8.46
N GLU A 156 -13.46 -55.87 -9.23
CA GLU A 156 -12.51 -54.77 -9.09
C GLU A 156 -13.13 -53.38 -9.35
N THR A 157 -14.09 -53.26 -10.28
CA THR A 157 -14.82 -52.01 -10.53
C THR A 157 -15.75 -51.66 -9.36
N ALA A 158 -16.51 -52.64 -8.84
CA ALA A 158 -17.38 -52.47 -7.68
C ALA A 158 -16.59 -52.12 -6.40
N ARG A 159 -15.42 -52.75 -6.21
CA ARG A 159 -14.48 -52.47 -5.12
C ARG A 159 -13.89 -51.07 -5.17
N LYS A 160 -13.61 -50.54 -6.37
CA LYS A 160 -13.20 -49.13 -6.55
C LYS A 160 -14.34 -48.15 -6.25
N LEU A 161 -15.57 -48.50 -6.58
CA LEU A 161 -16.76 -47.67 -6.33
C LEU A 161 -17.25 -47.71 -4.87
N SER A 162 -16.91 -48.73 -4.08
CA SER A 162 -17.39 -48.84 -2.69
C SER A 162 -16.94 -47.69 -1.79
N GLY A 163 -15.80 -47.06 -2.09
CA GLY A 163 -15.31 -45.86 -1.40
C GLY A 163 -16.04 -44.56 -1.76
N TYR A 164 -16.90 -44.55 -2.79
CA TYR A 164 -17.75 -43.41 -3.16
C TYR A 164 -19.16 -43.52 -2.60
N TYR A 165 -19.72 -44.73 -2.59
CA TYR A 165 -21.10 -45.00 -2.14
C TYR A 165 -21.20 -45.46 -0.68
N GLU A 166 -20.08 -45.51 0.06
CA GLU A 166 -19.94 -46.03 1.43
C GLU A 166 -20.56 -47.44 1.66
N THR A 167 -20.76 -48.19 0.56
CA THR A 167 -21.42 -49.50 0.54
C THR A 167 -20.53 -50.53 -0.13
N PRO A 168 -20.46 -51.77 0.39
CA PRO A 168 -19.59 -52.83 -0.15
C PRO A 168 -20.22 -53.46 -1.40
N LEU A 169 -20.27 -52.69 -2.49
CA LEU A 169 -20.91 -53.05 -3.77
C LEU A 169 -20.52 -54.43 -4.30
N GLU A 170 -19.27 -54.84 -4.13
CA GLU A 170 -18.79 -56.18 -4.48
C GLU A 170 -19.59 -57.27 -3.72
N ALA A 171 -19.67 -57.17 -2.39
CA ALA A 171 -20.41 -58.11 -1.55
C ALA A 171 -21.93 -58.04 -1.77
N THR A 172 -22.48 -56.85 -2.07
CA THR A 172 -23.89 -56.69 -2.45
C THR A 172 -24.21 -57.43 -3.75
N LEU A 173 -23.37 -57.29 -4.78
CA LEU A 173 -23.52 -58.00 -6.06
C LEU A 173 -23.35 -59.52 -5.90
N GLU A 174 -22.40 -59.98 -5.08
CA GLU A 174 -22.24 -61.40 -4.77
C GLU A 174 -23.43 -61.97 -3.99
N SER A 175 -23.99 -61.22 -3.05
CA SER A 175 -25.16 -61.64 -2.25
C SER A 175 -26.42 -61.76 -3.13
N ALA A 176 -26.68 -60.77 -3.98
CA ALA A 176 -27.78 -60.80 -4.94
C ALA A 176 -27.63 -61.98 -5.92
N LEU A 177 -26.39 -62.27 -6.36
CA LEU A 177 -26.13 -63.41 -7.24
C LEU A 177 -26.41 -64.75 -6.54
N GLN A 178 -26.01 -64.89 -5.27
CA GLN A 178 -26.27 -66.10 -4.47
C GLN A 178 -27.77 -66.32 -4.22
N GLN A 179 -28.55 -65.25 -4.05
CA GLN A 179 -30.02 -65.34 -3.93
C GLN A 179 -30.67 -65.90 -5.20
N VAL A 180 -30.29 -65.40 -6.39
CA VAL A 180 -30.81 -65.93 -7.68
C VAL A 180 -30.50 -67.43 -7.84
N HIS A 181 -29.31 -67.88 -7.43
CA HIS A 181 -28.97 -69.32 -7.43
C HIS A 181 -29.71 -70.15 -6.38
N ALA A 182 -30.23 -69.54 -5.32
CA ALA A 182 -31.05 -70.21 -4.31
C ALA A 182 -32.51 -70.36 -4.79
N ASP A 183 -33.10 -69.30 -5.33
CA ASP A 183 -34.50 -69.31 -5.79
C ASP A 183 -34.70 -70.25 -6.99
N VAL A 184 -33.75 -70.26 -7.94
CA VAL A 184 -33.73 -71.22 -9.07
C VAL A 184 -33.60 -72.67 -8.60
N ARG A 185 -33.02 -72.93 -7.42
CA ARG A 185 -32.99 -74.29 -6.81
C ARG A 185 -34.27 -74.63 -6.06
N PHE A 186 -35.05 -73.65 -5.62
CA PHE A 186 -36.32 -73.88 -4.92
C PHE A 186 -37.51 -74.00 -5.88
N SER A 187 -37.46 -73.34 -7.04
CA SER A 187 -38.50 -73.40 -8.10
C SER A 187 -38.51 -74.72 -8.90
N GLY A 188 -38.12 -75.83 -8.26
CA GLY A 188 -38.09 -77.18 -8.85
C GLY A 188 -39.34 -78.03 -8.57
N ALA A 189 -40.32 -77.54 -7.82
CA ALA A 189 -41.51 -78.29 -7.45
C ALA A 189 -42.73 -77.41 -7.10
N VAL A 190 -43.92 -77.98 -7.33
CA VAL A 190 -45.26 -77.51 -6.91
C VAL A 190 -45.86 -76.36 -7.74
N ASP A 191 -46.74 -76.74 -8.67
CA ASP A 191 -47.80 -75.85 -9.19
C ASP A 191 -48.79 -75.47 -8.07
N SER A 192 -49.21 -74.21 -8.02
CA SER A 192 -50.51 -73.83 -7.44
C SER A 192 -50.94 -72.45 -7.91
N ASP A 193 -52.16 -72.32 -8.42
CA ASP A 193 -52.81 -71.03 -8.64
C ASP A 193 -53.00 -70.28 -7.31
N ASN A 194 -52.84 -68.94 -7.32
CA ASN A 194 -54.01 -68.09 -7.12
C ASN A 194 -53.87 -66.60 -7.45
N SER A 195 -55.05 -66.06 -7.79
CA SER A 195 -55.45 -64.67 -7.99
C SER A 195 -54.66 -63.55 -7.29
N ALA A 196 -54.53 -62.44 -8.00
CA ALA A 196 -54.17 -61.13 -7.49
C ALA A 196 -55.09 -60.60 -6.36
N THR A 197 -54.59 -59.59 -5.65
CA THR A 197 -55.35 -58.33 -5.47
C THR A 197 -54.38 -57.16 -5.31
N ALA A 198 -54.70 -56.03 -5.94
CA ALA A 198 -54.01 -54.76 -5.71
C ALA A 198 -54.78 -53.93 -4.67
N THR A 199 -54.05 -53.12 -3.89
CA THR A 199 -54.61 -52.08 -3.03
C THR A 199 -53.80 -50.80 -3.19
N ASP A 200 -54.47 -49.66 -3.02
CA ASP A 200 -54.11 -48.41 -3.68
C ASP A 200 -53.96 -47.25 -2.68
N SER A 201 -52.78 -46.62 -2.67
CA SER A 201 -52.51 -45.26 -2.14
C SER A 201 -52.77 -45.02 -0.63
N PRO A 202 -52.45 -43.83 -0.07
CA PRO A 202 -51.67 -42.70 -0.58
C PRO A 202 -50.44 -42.30 0.28
N LEU A 203 -49.63 -41.38 -0.26
CA LEU A 203 -48.65 -40.58 0.50
C LEU A 203 -49.34 -39.50 1.37
N PRO A 204 -48.77 -39.11 2.52
CA PRO A 204 -48.99 -37.81 3.15
C PRO A 204 -47.88 -36.81 2.81
N ALA A 205 -48.24 -35.54 2.63
CA ALA A 205 -47.30 -34.42 2.54
C ALA A 205 -47.83 -33.24 3.38
N GLN A 206 -47.05 -32.80 4.37
CA GLN A 206 -47.29 -31.68 5.29
C GLN A 206 -45.99 -31.48 6.13
N ASP A 207 -45.64 -30.30 6.65
CA ASP A 207 -46.25 -28.96 6.52
C ASP A 207 -45.18 -27.86 6.62
N ALA A 208 -45.51 -26.61 6.29
CA ALA A 208 -44.62 -25.46 6.38
C ALA A 208 -44.78 -24.70 7.71
N GLY A 209 -43.93 -25.02 8.70
CA GLY A 209 -43.95 -24.39 10.02
C GLY A 209 -43.04 -23.15 10.14
N ALA A 210 -43.62 -21.95 10.11
CA ALA A 210 -42.92 -20.72 10.47
C ALA A 210 -43.01 -20.45 11.99
N VAL A 211 -41.91 -20.05 12.64
CA VAL A 211 -41.87 -19.63 14.05
C VAL A 211 -41.06 -18.34 14.18
N SER A 212 -41.61 -17.37 14.91
CA SER A 212 -40.99 -16.07 15.21
C SER A 212 -40.19 -16.13 16.52
N GLY A 213 -39.12 -15.32 16.66
CA GLY A 213 -38.17 -15.43 17.78
C GLY A 213 -37.22 -14.24 17.99
N VAL A 214 -37.73 -13.01 17.79
CA VAL A 214 -37.48 -11.76 18.55
C VAL A 214 -36.19 -11.57 19.40
N GLU A 215 -35.62 -10.36 19.31
CA GLU A 215 -34.59 -9.71 20.18
C GLU A 215 -33.14 -10.28 20.12
N ASP A 216 -32.09 -9.49 20.38
CA ASP A 216 -31.99 -8.16 21.02
C ASP A 216 -30.99 -7.20 20.30
N ASN A 217 -30.91 -5.97 20.80
CA ASN A 217 -30.27 -4.78 20.22
C ASN A 217 -28.75 -4.72 20.42
N MET A 218 -28.06 -4.00 19.51
CA MET A 218 -27.08 -2.98 19.94
C MET A 218 -26.93 -1.86 18.90
N GLU A 219 -27.60 -0.73 19.13
CA GLU A 219 -27.30 0.53 18.43
C GLU A 219 -26.00 1.13 18.96
N THR A 220 -25.25 1.84 18.11
CA THR A 220 -24.32 2.88 18.56
C THR A 220 -24.14 3.93 17.47
N GLU A 221 -25.01 4.94 17.44
CA GLU A 221 -24.80 6.11 16.59
C GLU A 221 -23.64 6.97 17.10
N ALA A 222 -22.76 7.38 16.19
CA ALA A 222 -21.88 8.53 16.35
C ALA A 222 -21.72 9.19 14.97
N ALA A 223 -22.49 10.25 14.73
CA ALA A 223 -22.69 10.81 13.38
C ALA A 223 -21.60 11.81 12.94
N THR A 224 -21.69 12.23 11.66
CA THR A 224 -20.93 13.30 10.97
C THR A 224 -19.48 12.93 10.57
N SER A 225 -19.10 12.95 9.29
CA SER A 225 -19.16 14.13 8.42
C SER A 225 -19.39 13.80 6.94
N ASP A 226 -20.28 14.60 6.34
CA ASP A 226 -20.68 14.67 4.94
C ASP A 226 -19.51 14.83 3.93
N VAL A 227 -19.27 13.81 3.08
CA VAL A 227 -18.66 13.94 1.75
C VAL A 227 -19.28 12.91 0.81
N LEU A 228 -20.30 13.33 0.04
CA LEU A 228 -21.01 12.48 -0.93
C LEU A 228 -20.23 12.39 -2.26
N LEU A 229 -19.15 11.60 -2.30
CA LEU A 229 -18.33 11.36 -3.50
C LEU A 229 -18.42 9.93 -4.04
N ASP A 230 -19.29 9.80 -5.06
CA ASP A 230 -19.30 8.81 -6.14
C ASP A 230 -18.76 7.39 -5.88
N SER A 231 -19.65 6.52 -5.40
CA SER A 231 -19.39 5.09 -5.19
C SER A 231 -18.98 4.31 -6.45
N GLN A 232 -19.30 4.80 -7.67
CA GLN A 232 -19.09 4.03 -8.90
C GLN A 232 -17.61 3.95 -9.34
N TYR A 233 -16.76 4.88 -8.90
CA TYR A 233 -15.36 4.93 -9.35
C TYR A 233 -14.43 3.91 -8.67
N VAL A 234 -14.77 3.46 -7.46
CA VAL A 234 -13.96 2.52 -6.68
C VAL A 234 -14.03 1.10 -7.28
N GLU A 235 -15.23 0.68 -7.69
CA GLU A 235 -15.48 -0.68 -8.17
C GLU A 235 -14.87 -0.94 -9.57
N ALA A 236 -14.94 0.07 -10.45
CA ALA A 236 -14.28 0.07 -11.75
C ALA A 236 -12.73 0.04 -11.69
N SER A 237 -12.15 0.27 -10.51
CA SER A 237 -10.70 0.15 -10.27
C SER A 237 -10.34 -1.24 -9.75
N ARG A 238 -11.18 -1.81 -8.88
CA ARG A 238 -10.99 -3.15 -8.27
C ARG A 238 -10.98 -4.30 -9.29
N LEU A 239 -11.75 -4.18 -10.38
CA LEU A 239 -11.81 -5.20 -11.45
C LEU A 239 -10.58 -5.22 -12.38
N ARG A 240 -9.82 -4.12 -12.51
CA ARG A 240 -8.70 -4.03 -13.47
C ARG A 240 -7.39 -4.67 -12.97
N MET A 241 -7.28 -4.96 -11.68
CA MET A 241 -6.10 -5.62 -11.09
C MET A 241 -5.99 -7.13 -11.39
N SER A 242 -7.06 -7.77 -11.88
CA SER A 242 -7.11 -9.22 -12.07
C SER A 242 -6.62 -9.73 -13.44
N ALA A 243 -6.12 -8.85 -14.31
CA ALA A 243 -5.86 -9.15 -15.73
C ALA A 243 -4.39 -8.92 -16.18
N LEU A 244 -3.43 -8.91 -15.25
CA LEU A 244 -2.00 -8.80 -15.55
C LEU A 244 -1.23 -10.09 -15.20
N ASP A 245 -1.60 -11.19 -15.88
CA ASP A 245 -0.68 -12.31 -16.10
C ASP A 245 0.06 -12.06 -17.43
N VAL A 246 1.32 -11.62 -17.33
CA VAL A 246 2.19 -11.39 -18.50
C VAL A 246 3.45 -12.23 -18.35
N SER A 247 3.26 -13.54 -18.27
CA SER A 247 4.30 -14.57 -18.33
C SER A 247 4.95 -14.69 -19.73
N MET A 248 5.34 -13.57 -20.35
CA MET A 248 5.70 -13.46 -21.79
C MET A 248 6.88 -12.50 -22.13
N LEU A 249 7.81 -12.23 -21.21
CA LEU A 249 9.04 -11.46 -21.49
C LEU A 249 10.34 -12.25 -21.27
N SER A 250 10.33 -13.53 -21.69
CA SER A 250 11.49 -14.44 -21.58
C SER A 250 11.98 -15.00 -22.93
N SER A 251 11.97 -14.21 -24.01
CA SER A 251 12.77 -14.50 -25.21
C SER A 251 12.83 -13.34 -26.21
N VAL A 252 14.01 -12.75 -26.41
CA VAL A 252 14.66 -12.45 -27.71
C VAL A 252 16.17 -12.26 -27.43
N SER A 253 17.01 -12.66 -28.38
CA SER A 253 18.45 -12.91 -28.19
C SER A 253 19.38 -11.72 -28.47
N LYS A 254 20.64 -11.85 -28.02
CA LYS A 254 21.78 -11.03 -28.46
C LYS A 254 22.04 -11.12 -29.97
N SER A 255 22.38 -9.99 -30.57
CA SER A 255 23.28 -9.80 -31.73
C SER A 255 23.43 -8.27 -31.93
N ASP A 256 24.54 -7.60 -31.62
CA ASP A 256 25.89 -7.62 -32.23
C ASP A 256 26.08 -6.58 -33.37
N ALA A 257 27.30 -6.03 -33.46
CA ALA A 257 27.85 -5.10 -34.47
C ALA A 257 27.12 -3.72 -34.64
N VAL A 258 27.68 -2.58 -34.22
CA VAL A 258 28.88 -1.85 -34.72
C VAL A 258 28.65 -1.04 -36.01
N THR A 259 28.49 0.28 -35.87
CA THR A 259 29.16 1.35 -36.63
C THR A 259 28.81 2.71 -36.00
N GLY A 260 29.67 3.74 -35.96
CA GLY A 260 31.09 3.78 -36.34
C GLY A 260 31.45 4.94 -37.25
N LYS A 261 31.48 6.19 -36.75
CA LYS A 261 32.22 7.28 -37.40
C LYS A 261 32.72 8.34 -36.42
N LYS A 262 33.83 8.99 -36.78
CA LYS A 262 34.69 9.84 -35.95
C LYS A 262 35.28 10.96 -36.82
N THR A 263 35.27 12.19 -36.31
CA THR A 263 36.01 13.41 -36.71
C THR A 263 35.97 14.32 -35.46
N GLU A 264 37.03 14.83 -34.83
CA GLU A 264 38.27 15.49 -35.31
C GLU A 264 37.97 16.87 -35.94
N GLY A 265 38.64 18.00 -35.63
CA GLY A 265 39.74 18.30 -34.66
C GLY A 265 39.33 19.28 -33.54
N GLU A 266 40.18 19.64 -32.56
CA GLU A 266 41.35 20.59 -32.61
C GLU A 266 40.96 22.08 -32.70
N ASP A 267 41.61 23.08 -32.07
CA ASP A 267 42.27 23.22 -30.73
C ASP A 267 42.33 24.76 -30.43
N THR A 268 43.13 25.46 -29.59
CA THR A 268 44.34 25.23 -28.75
C THR A 268 44.45 26.34 -27.68
N MET A 269 45.08 26.08 -26.52
CA MET A 269 45.77 27.05 -25.61
C MET A 269 44.90 28.16 -24.92
N ASN A 270 45.27 28.83 -23.81
CA ASN A 270 46.41 28.86 -22.85
C ASN A 270 45.85 28.89 -21.39
N GLN A 271 46.49 28.40 -20.32
CA GLN A 271 47.75 28.78 -19.63
C GLN A 271 47.79 30.17 -18.94
N GLY A 272 48.39 30.20 -17.73
CA GLY A 272 48.40 31.32 -16.76
C GLY A 272 47.40 31.08 -15.63
N ASP A 273 47.72 30.62 -14.41
CA ASP A 273 48.95 30.60 -13.60
C ASP A 273 49.35 31.94 -12.94
N THR A 274 48.67 32.22 -11.82
CA THR A 274 49.12 32.98 -10.65
C THR A 274 48.28 32.52 -9.44
N GLY A 275 48.74 32.50 -8.19
CA GLY A 275 50.08 32.84 -7.70
C GLY A 275 50.03 33.48 -6.30
N ILE A 276 50.01 32.65 -5.26
CA ILE A 276 50.38 32.93 -3.84
C ILE A 276 49.84 34.23 -3.21
N CYS A 277 48.86 34.08 -2.31
CA CYS A 277 48.84 34.65 -0.94
C CYS A 277 47.75 33.97 -0.11
#